data_AF-A0A7S2Z0L5-F1
#
_entry.id   AF-A0A7S2Z0L5-F1
#
_cell.length_a   1.000
_cell.length_b   1.000
_cell.length_c   1.000
_cell.angle_alpha   90.00
_cell.angle_beta   90.00
_cell.angle_gamma   90.00
#
_symmetry.space_group_name_H-M   'P 1'
#
loop_
_entity.id
_entity.type
_entity.pdbx_description
1 polymer ?
#
loop_
_entity_poly.entity_id
_entity_poly.type
_entity_poly.pdbx_seq_one_letter_code
_entity_poly.pdbx_strand_id
1 'polypeptide(L)'
;VHISPDEVLDAIALAGVAVSALSLTFAFRSPFGGSAVLLALQFALYKSLYAIGQTFLSFQWDILLLETGALAIFLPLCVFEVRPVAVARGDARTTPPHAIIWAVRSLFFKLMLMSGIVKLQSRCPTWLGLTALDYHFATQCIPTPLAQLMHHAPRALLKFGVAYTLFVEGPATLL
;
A
#
# COMPACT_ATOMS: atom_id res chain seq x y z
N VAL A 1 13.53 -21.74 -29.17
CA VAL A 1 12.19 -21.30 -28.77
C VAL A 1 12.22 -19.79 -28.70
N HIS A 2 11.47 -19.10 -29.56
CA HIS A 2 11.40 -17.64 -29.54
C HIS A 2 10.24 -17.28 -28.61
N ILE A 3 10.55 -16.92 -27.36
CA ILE A 3 9.52 -16.52 -26.38
C ILE A 3 9.26 -15.03 -26.60
N SER A 4 8.00 -14.64 -26.75
CA SER A 4 7.66 -13.23 -26.90
C SER A 4 7.75 -12.49 -25.56
N PRO A 5 8.05 -11.18 -25.55
CA PRO A 5 8.06 -10.39 -24.32
C PRO A 5 6.72 -10.44 -23.56
N ASP A 6 5.61 -10.52 -24.29
CA ASP A 6 4.26 -10.61 -23.73
C ASP A 6 4.05 -11.93 -22.99
N GLU A 7 4.49 -13.05 -23.57
CA GLU A 7 4.46 -14.36 -22.90
C GLU A 7 5.31 -14.38 -21.62
N VAL A 8 6.46 -13.69 -21.62
CA VAL A 8 7.31 -13.58 -20.42
C VAL A 8 6.62 -12.75 -19.33
N LEU A 9 5.98 -11.64 -19.71
CA LEU A 9 5.21 -10.78 -18.79
C LEU A 9 4.07 -11.57 -18.14
N ASP A 10 3.29 -12.30 -18.95
CA ASP A 10 2.20 -13.14 -18.46
C ASP A 10 2.71 -14.25 -17.54
N ALA A 11 3.84 -14.89 -17.88
CA ALA A 11 4.44 -15.91 -17.04
C ALA A 11 4.90 -15.35 -15.68
N ILE A 12 5.52 -14.16 -15.65
CA ILE A 12 5.94 -13.50 -14.40
C ILE A 12 4.71 -13.12 -13.56
N ALA A 13 3.65 -12.59 -14.19
CA ALA A 13 2.42 -12.22 -13.51
C ALA A 13 1.73 -13.46 -12.89
N LEU A 14 1.59 -14.54 -13.66
CA LEU A 14 1.02 -15.81 -13.18
C LEU A 14 1.87 -16.43 -12.06
N ALA A 15 3.20 -16.39 -12.18
CA ALA A 15 4.10 -16.83 -11.12
C ALA A 15 3.88 -16.00 -9.84
N GLY A 16 3.74 -14.67 -9.97
CA GLY A 16 3.43 -13.78 -8.84
C GLY A 16 2.08 -14.09 -8.19
N VAL A 17 1.05 -14.45 -8.96
CA VAL A 17 -0.24 -14.90 -8.42
C VAL A 17 -0.07 -16.19 -7.62
N ALA A 18 0.64 -17.18 -8.17
CA ALA A 18 0.89 -18.45 -7.49
C ALA A 18 1.69 -18.28 -6.19
N VAL A 19 2.75 -17.46 -6.22
CA VAL A 19 3.57 -17.14 -5.04
C VAL A 19 2.76 -16.37 -3.99
N SER A 20 1.89 -15.45 -4.40
CA SER A 20 0.97 -14.74 -3.50
C SER A 20 0.02 -15.70 -2.79
N ALA A 21 -0.65 -16.57 -3.56
CA ALA A 21 -1.58 -17.57 -3.01
C ALA A 21 -0.87 -18.49 -2.00
N LEU A 22 0.34 -18.96 -2.34
CA LEU A 22 1.14 -19.76 -1.42
C LEU A 22 1.52 -18.96 -0.16
N SER A 23 1.97 -17.72 -0.30
CA SER A 23 2.34 -16.85 0.82
C SER A 23 1.20 -16.66 1.81
N LEU A 24 -0.04 -16.49 1.33
CA LEU A 24 -1.24 -16.38 2.17
C LEU A 24 -1.42 -17.62 3.06
N THR A 25 -1.14 -18.82 2.55
CA THR A 25 -1.26 -20.05 3.35
C THR A 25 -0.29 -20.12 4.53
N PHE A 26 0.87 -19.45 4.43
CA PHE A 26 1.83 -19.31 5.53
C PHE A 26 1.46 -18.15 6.46
N ALA A 27 0.94 -17.06 5.90
CA ALA A 27 0.49 -15.90 6.67
C ALA A 27 -0.64 -16.27 7.66
N PHE A 28 -1.57 -17.14 7.27
CA PHE A 28 -2.64 -17.59 8.17
C PHE A 28 -2.18 -18.63 9.21
N ARG A 29 -1.01 -19.26 9.01
CA ARG A 29 -0.48 -20.30 9.91
C ARG A 29 0.59 -19.78 10.87
N SER A 30 1.22 -18.66 10.55
CA SER A 30 2.27 -18.03 11.34
C SER A 30 1.79 -16.70 11.92
N PRO A 31 2.02 -16.43 13.21
CA PRO A 31 1.62 -15.17 13.86
C PRO A 31 2.30 -13.92 13.27
N PHE A 32 3.39 -14.07 12.49
CA PHE A 32 4.12 -12.97 11.85
C PHE A 32 4.12 -13.04 10.32
N GLY A 33 3.12 -13.71 9.75
CA GLY A 33 2.60 -13.29 8.45
C GLY A 33 3.29 -13.80 7.19
N GLY A 34 4.16 -14.82 7.25
CA GLY A 34 4.57 -15.53 6.03
C GLY A 34 5.96 -16.16 6.05
N SER A 35 6.46 -16.48 4.86
CA SER A 35 7.83 -16.93 4.60
C SER A 35 8.63 -15.79 3.96
N ALA A 36 9.77 -15.42 4.56
CA ALA A 36 10.64 -14.37 4.02
C ALA A 36 11.09 -14.67 2.59
N VAL A 37 11.32 -15.94 2.26
CA VAL A 37 11.71 -16.38 0.92
C VAL A 37 10.59 -16.12 -0.08
N LEU A 38 9.34 -16.45 0.28
CA LEU A 38 8.19 -16.22 -0.60
C LEU A 38 7.91 -14.73 -0.77
N LEU A 39 8.03 -13.93 0.28
CA LEU A 39 7.88 -12.48 0.20
C LEU A 39 9.01 -11.83 -0.60
N ALA A 40 10.24 -12.31 -0.47
CA ALA A 40 11.38 -11.83 -1.27
C ALA A 40 11.22 -12.19 -2.75
N LEU A 41 10.74 -13.40 -3.04
CA LEU A 41 10.41 -13.81 -4.40
C LEU A 41 9.29 -12.94 -4.98
N GLN A 42 8.22 -12.70 -4.21
CA GLN A 42 7.11 -11.84 -4.62
C GLN A 42 7.57 -10.41 -4.92
N PHE A 43 8.41 -9.86 -4.04
CA PHE A 43 9.03 -8.55 -4.24
C PHE A 43 9.89 -8.52 -5.50
N ALA A 44 10.72 -9.53 -5.74
CA ALA A 44 11.57 -9.60 -6.93
C ALA A 44 10.75 -9.69 -8.23
N LEU A 45 9.70 -10.51 -8.25
CA LEU A 45 8.80 -10.65 -9.40
C LEU A 45 8.13 -9.31 -9.72
N TYR A 46 7.51 -8.67 -8.73
CA TYR A 46 6.84 -7.38 -8.95
C TYR A 46 7.84 -6.26 -9.28
N LYS A 47 9.02 -6.23 -8.66
CA LYS A 47 10.08 -5.27 -9.00
C LYS A 47 10.57 -5.44 -10.44
N SER A 48 10.59 -6.66 -10.96
CA SER A 48 10.95 -6.91 -12.35
C SER A 48 9.95 -6.29 -13.31
N LEU A 49 8.64 -6.43 -13.03
CA LEU A 49 7.56 -5.76 -13.77
C LEU A 49 7.67 -4.24 -13.65
N TYR A 50 7.86 -3.71 -12.45
CA TYR A 50 8.04 -2.27 -12.22
C TYR A 50 9.20 -1.68 -13.03
N ALA A 51 10.33 -2.40 -13.10
CA ALA A 51 11.52 -1.92 -13.81
C ALA A 51 11.30 -1.75 -15.32
N ILE A 52 10.45 -2.59 -15.93
CA ILE A 52 10.14 -2.55 -17.36
C ILE A 52 8.84 -1.81 -17.69
N GLY A 53 7.94 -1.65 -16.71
CA GLY A 53 6.61 -1.07 -16.90
C GLY A 53 6.58 0.44 -17.14
N GLN A 54 7.71 1.14 -16.94
CA GLN A 54 7.85 2.58 -17.18
C GLN A 54 6.67 3.38 -16.60
N THR A 55 6.06 4.27 -17.39
CA THR A 55 4.95 5.13 -16.98
C THR A 55 3.71 4.35 -16.52
N PHE A 56 3.52 3.10 -16.99
CA PHE A 56 2.34 2.30 -16.61
C PHE A 56 2.42 1.73 -15.19
N LEU A 57 3.63 1.51 -14.65
CA LEU A 57 3.84 0.98 -13.28
C LEU A 57 4.57 1.97 -12.36
N SER A 58 4.66 3.25 -12.74
CA SER A 58 5.35 4.28 -11.96
C SER A 58 4.38 5.16 -11.15
N PHE A 59 3.23 4.62 -10.71
CA PHE A 59 2.31 5.35 -9.86
C PHE A 59 2.72 5.26 -8.38
N GLN A 60 2.16 6.16 -7.57
CA GLN A 60 2.45 6.24 -6.14
C GLN A 60 2.15 4.93 -5.39
N TRP A 61 1.10 4.20 -5.81
CA TRP A 61 0.75 2.91 -5.19
C TRP A 61 1.76 1.81 -5.55
N ASP A 62 2.38 1.83 -6.73
CA ASP A 62 3.38 0.84 -7.13
C ASP A 62 4.67 1.01 -6.29
N ILE A 63 5.07 2.28 -6.08
CA ILE A 63 6.18 2.63 -5.19
C ILE A 63 5.88 2.21 -3.75
N LEU A 64 4.69 2.53 -3.24
CA LEU A 64 4.27 2.13 -1.89
C LEU A 64 4.26 0.60 -1.73
N LEU A 65 3.82 -0.14 -2.74
CA LEU A 65 3.80 -1.60 -2.74
C LEU A 65 5.21 -2.18 -2.69
N LEU A 66 6.16 -1.62 -3.45
CA LEU A 66 7.56 -2.02 -3.38
C LEU A 66 8.20 -1.72 -2.02
N GLU A 67 7.98 -0.53 -1.46
CA GLU A 67 8.53 -0.15 -0.17
C GLU A 67 7.96 -1.02 0.96
N THR A 68 6.65 -1.25 0.95
CA THR A 68 5.98 -2.13 1.90
C THR A 68 6.44 -3.58 1.72
N GLY A 69 6.55 -4.06 0.48
CA GLY A 69 7.03 -5.40 0.15
C GLY A 69 8.47 -5.63 0.61
N ALA A 70 9.35 -4.64 0.44
CA ALA A 70 10.72 -4.70 0.94
C ALA A 70 10.77 -4.81 2.48
N LEU A 71 9.96 -4.03 3.20
CA LEU A 71 9.85 -4.13 4.65
C LEU A 71 9.24 -5.47 5.10
N ALA A 72 8.26 -5.99 4.36
CA ALA A 72 7.59 -7.26 4.65
C ALA A 72 8.53 -8.46 4.66
N ILE A 73 9.60 -8.46 3.85
CA ILE A 73 10.60 -9.54 3.83
C ILE A 73 11.25 -9.74 5.21
N PHE A 74 11.45 -8.65 5.96
CA PHE A 74 12.12 -8.70 7.25
C PHE A 74 11.21 -9.17 8.38
N LEU A 75 9.88 -9.02 8.25
CA LEU A 75 8.94 -9.40 9.32
C LEU A 75 9.08 -10.88 9.71
N PRO A 76 9.09 -11.85 8.77
CA PRO A 76 9.30 -13.26 9.11
C PRO A 76 10.73 -13.59 9.54
N LEU A 77 11.75 -12.89 9.01
CA LEU A 77 13.17 -13.13 9.37
C LEU A 77 13.47 -12.77 10.83
N CYS A 78 12.67 -11.88 11.41
CA CYS A 78 12.83 -11.48 12.79
C CYS A 78 12.25 -12.47 13.79
N VAL A 79 11.72 -13.60 13.33
CA VAL A 79 11.19 -14.68 14.16
C VAL A 79 11.94 -15.96 13.82
N PHE A 80 12.85 -16.36 14.71
CA PHE A 80 13.71 -17.53 14.48
C PHE A 80 12.98 -18.88 14.62
N GLU A 81 11.73 -18.91 15.10
CA GLU A 81 10.94 -20.15 15.19
C GLU A 81 9.56 -20.04 14.54
N VAL A 82 9.27 -20.98 13.63
CA VAL A 82 7.92 -21.22 13.11
C VAL A 82 7.11 -21.92 14.21
N ARG A 83 6.44 -21.15 15.07
CA ARG A 83 5.56 -21.70 16.11
C ARG A 83 4.09 -21.50 15.76
N PRO A 84 3.20 -22.44 16.10
CA PRO A 84 1.76 -22.27 15.91
C PRO A 84 1.25 -21.02 16.62
N VAL A 85 0.33 -20.30 16.00
CA VAL A 85 -0.30 -19.06 16.54
C VAL A 85 -0.80 -19.22 17.98
N ALA A 86 -1.28 -20.42 18.35
CA ALA A 86 -1.76 -20.73 19.70
C ALA A 86 -0.68 -20.66 20.79
N VAL A 87 0.60 -20.89 20.44
CA VAL A 87 1.74 -20.94 21.37
C VAL A 87 2.49 -19.61 21.43
N ALA A 88 2.33 -18.76 20.42
CA ALA A 88 3.06 -17.49 20.29
C ALA A 88 2.43 -16.31 21.06
N ARG A 89 1.18 -16.43 21.53
CA ARG A 89 0.54 -15.38 22.33
C ARG A 89 1.17 -15.29 23.71
N GLY A 90 2.11 -14.34 23.90
CA GLY A 90 2.67 -13.97 25.20
C GLY A 90 4.19 -14.12 25.34
N ASP A 91 4.90 -14.57 24.30
CA ASP A 91 6.37 -14.74 24.35
C ASP A 91 7.08 -13.49 23.78
N ALA A 92 7.91 -12.85 24.60
CA ALA A 92 8.70 -11.67 24.20
C ALA A 92 9.60 -11.93 22.97
N ARG A 93 10.01 -13.18 22.72
CA ARG A 93 10.83 -13.60 21.57
C ARG A 93 10.10 -13.53 20.23
N THR A 94 8.80 -13.27 20.26
CA THR A 94 7.96 -13.10 19.08
C THR A 94 7.73 -11.63 18.72
N THR A 95 8.28 -10.70 19.48
CA THR A 95 8.05 -9.26 19.23
C THR A 95 8.82 -8.80 18.00
N PRO A 96 8.16 -8.24 16.96
CA PRO A 96 8.88 -7.70 15.81
C PRO A 96 9.80 -6.56 16.25
N PRO A 97 11.03 -6.45 15.68
CA PRO A 97 11.97 -5.43 16.08
C PRO A 97 11.38 -4.04 15.95
N HIS A 98 11.62 -3.20 16.96
CA HIS A 98 11.16 -1.81 16.98
C HIS A 98 11.55 -1.05 15.70
N ALA A 99 12.70 -1.35 15.11
CA ALA A 99 13.16 -0.73 13.87
C ALA A 99 12.18 -0.93 12.70
N ILE A 100 11.64 -2.14 12.53
CA ILE A 100 10.70 -2.46 11.45
C ILE A 100 9.35 -1.77 11.71
N ILE A 101 8.87 -1.79 12.96
CA ILE A 101 7.64 -1.11 13.34
C ILE A 101 7.76 0.39 13.04
N TRP A 102 8.88 1.00 13.42
CA TRP A 102 9.16 2.40 13.12
C TRP A 102 9.30 2.65 11.62
N ALA A 103 9.92 1.74 10.86
CA ALA A 103 10.00 1.86 9.40
C ALA A 103 8.61 1.86 8.74
N VAL A 104 7.70 0.97 9.17
CA VAL A 104 6.31 0.94 8.68
C VAL A 104 5.54 2.20 9.10
N ARG A 105 5.72 2.68 10.34
CA ARG A 105 5.12 3.94 10.80
C ARG A 105 5.64 5.14 10.01
N SER A 106 6.95 5.21 9.76
CA SER A 106 7.58 6.25 8.94
C SER A 106 7.09 6.19 7.49
N LEU A 107 6.85 4.99 6.95
CA LEU A 107 6.27 4.81 5.63
C LEU A 107 4.84 5.36 5.57
N PHE A 108 4.01 5.06 6.56
CA PHE A 108 2.66 5.62 6.68
C PHE A 108 2.68 7.15 6.83
N PHE A 109 3.55 7.68 7.69
CA PHE A 109 3.77 9.11 7.83
C PHE A 109 4.14 9.76 6.48
N LYS A 110 5.12 9.19 5.77
CA LYS A 110 5.54 9.66 4.45
C LYS A 110 4.38 9.62 3.45
N LEU A 111 3.61 8.54 3.43
CA LEU A 111 2.44 8.41 2.54
C LEU A 111 1.44 9.54 2.78
N MET A 112 1.04 9.75 4.03
CA MET A 112 0.08 10.78 4.39
C MET A 112 0.60 12.18 4.06
N LEU A 113 1.83 12.49 4.49
CA LEU A 113 2.44 13.80 4.27
C LEU A 113 2.62 14.10 2.78
N MET A 114 3.15 13.15 2.00
CA MET A 114 3.35 13.35 0.56
C MET A 114 2.02 13.48 -0.18
N SER A 115 0.99 12.73 0.22
CA SER A 115 -0.37 12.84 -0.32
C SER A 115 -0.94 14.26 -0.17
N GLY A 116 -0.70 14.91 0.98
CA GLY A 116 -1.13 16.29 1.23
C GLY A 116 -0.28 17.31 0.49
N ILE A 117 1.05 17.16 0.52
CA ILE A 117 1.99 18.09 -0.13
C ILE A 117 1.71 18.19 -1.64
N VAL A 118 1.50 17.08 -2.34
CA VAL A 118 1.25 17.11 -3.79
C VAL A 118 -0.07 17.82 -4.15
N LYS A 119 -1.09 17.73 -3.29
CA LYS A 119 -2.36 18.45 -3.48
C LYS A 119 -2.14 19.96 -3.44
N LEU A 120 -1.31 20.44 -2.52
CA LEU A 120 -0.97 21.86 -2.41
C LEU A 120 0.00 22.31 -3.51
N GLN A 121 1.05 21.53 -3.78
CA GLN A 121 2.07 21.83 -4.79
C GLN A 121 1.50 21.85 -6.21
N SER A 122 0.45 21.05 -6.48
CA SER A 122 -0.23 21.06 -7.78
C SER A 122 -0.86 22.40 -8.15
N ARG A 123 -1.07 23.30 -7.18
CA ARG A 123 -1.78 24.58 -7.33
C ARG A 123 -3.15 24.43 -8.00
N CYS A 124 -3.77 23.26 -7.87
CA CYS A 124 -5.07 23.00 -8.47
C CYS A 124 -6.14 23.89 -7.81
N PRO A 125 -6.94 24.64 -8.59
CA PRO A 125 -7.98 25.51 -8.05
C PRO A 125 -9.02 24.78 -7.18
N THR A 126 -9.26 23.49 -7.43
CA THR A 126 -10.25 22.70 -6.67
C THR A 126 -9.75 22.30 -5.28
N TRP A 127 -8.46 21.96 -5.15
CA TRP A 127 -7.85 21.70 -3.84
C TRP A 127 -7.74 22.98 -3.02
N LEU A 128 -7.25 24.07 -3.61
CA LEU A 128 -7.11 25.36 -2.94
C LEU A 128 -8.46 26.03 -2.63
N GLY A 129 -9.46 25.83 -3.50
CA GLY A 129 -10.83 26.33 -3.34
C GLY A 129 -11.76 25.46 -2.51
N LEU A 130 -11.26 24.34 -1.96
CA LEU A 130 -12.02 23.36 -1.16
C LEU A 130 -13.21 22.71 -1.91
N THR A 131 -13.13 22.59 -3.24
CA THR A 131 -14.17 21.98 -4.09
C THR A 131 -13.76 20.63 -4.68
N ALA A 132 -12.59 20.09 -4.31
CA ALA A 132 -12.10 18.82 -4.85
C ALA A 132 -13.09 17.66 -4.66
N LEU A 133 -13.81 17.61 -3.53
CA LEU A 133 -14.80 16.56 -3.28
C LEU A 133 -16.10 16.71 -4.09
N ASP A 134 -16.35 17.85 -4.74
CA ASP A 134 -17.51 17.99 -5.64
C ASP A 134 -17.37 17.05 -6.85
N TYR A 135 -16.13 16.77 -7.26
CA TYR A 135 -15.81 15.91 -8.41
C TYR A 135 -15.31 14.53 -8.00
N HIS A 136 -14.60 14.43 -6.87
CA HIS A 136 -13.89 13.22 -6.44
C HIS A 136 -14.76 11.95 -6.52
N PHE A 137 -15.98 12.01 -5.98
CA PHE A 137 -16.87 10.85 -5.91
C PHE A 137 -17.40 10.39 -7.27
N ALA A 138 -17.51 11.31 -8.25
CA ALA A 138 -17.94 10.98 -9.60
C ALA A 138 -16.81 10.42 -10.48
N THR A 139 -15.54 10.73 -10.14
CA THR A 139 -14.36 10.37 -10.95
C THR A 139 -13.53 9.23 -10.35
N GLN A 140 -14.06 8.48 -9.38
CA GLN A 140 -13.35 7.34 -8.81
C GLN A 140 -13.21 6.22 -9.84
N CYS A 141 -12.04 5.58 -9.92
CA CYS A 141 -11.82 4.44 -10.81
C CYS A 141 -12.73 3.25 -10.48
N ILE A 142 -13.04 3.07 -9.19
CA ILE A 142 -13.93 2.02 -8.68
C ILE A 142 -15.02 2.73 -7.85
N PRO A 143 -16.12 3.18 -8.47
CA PRO A 143 -17.17 3.89 -7.75
C PRO A 143 -17.89 2.95 -6.79
N THR A 144 -18.07 3.40 -5.55
CA THR A 144 -18.85 2.67 -4.55
C THR A 144 -20.28 3.22 -4.48
N PRO A 145 -21.29 2.45 -4.03
CA PRO A 145 -22.64 2.98 -3.82
C PRO A 145 -22.67 4.19 -2.88
N LEU A 146 -21.76 4.22 -1.89
CA LEU A 146 -21.58 5.35 -0.99
C LEU A 146 -21.06 6.60 -1.71
N ALA A 147 -20.25 6.44 -2.76
CA ALA A 147 -19.77 7.56 -3.55
C ALA A 147 -20.93 8.32 -4.22
N GLN A 148 -21.95 7.61 -4.70
CA GLN A 148 -23.15 8.26 -5.25
C GLN A 148 -23.89 9.07 -4.18
N LEU A 149 -24.06 8.51 -2.98
CA LEU A 149 -24.69 9.24 -1.87
C LEU A 149 -23.88 10.49 -1.50
N MET A 150 -22.56 10.35 -1.38
CA MET A 150 -21.67 11.45 -1.02
C MET A 150 -21.56 12.51 -2.12
N HIS A 151 -21.67 12.13 -3.39
CA HIS A 151 -21.70 13.07 -4.51
C HIS A 151 -22.90 14.04 -4.43
N HIS A 152 -24.01 13.58 -3.86
CA HIS A 152 -25.21 14.39 -3.62
C HIS A 152 -25.26 15.04 -2.23
N ALA A 153 -24.19 14.93 -1.44
CA ALA A 153 -24.14 15.53 -0.11
C ALA A 153 -24.13 17.08 -0.19
N PRO A 154 -24.57 17.77 0.89
CA PRO A 154 -24.53 19.23 0.94
C PRO A 154 -23.10 19.76 0.72
N ARG A 155 -22.97 20.82 -0.09
CA ARG A 155 -21.67 21.43 -0.42
C ARG A 155 -20.84 21.82 0.81
N ALA A 156 -21.48 22.22 1.90
CA ALA A 156 -20.79 22.54 3.16
C ALA A 156 -20.04 21.33 3.73
N LEU A 157 -20.66 20.14 3.68
CA LEU A 157 -20.03 18.90 4.13
C LEU A 157 -18.87 18.50 3.22
N LEU A 158 -19.02 18.67 1.90
CA LEU A 158 -17.95 18.41 0.93
C LEU A 158 -16.75 19.33 1.13
N LYS A 159 -16.99 20.64 1.31
CA LYS A 159 -15.94 21.62 1.63
C LYS A 159 -15.22 21.29 2.93
N PHE A 160 -15.97 20.93 3.97
CA PHE A 160 -15.39 20.46 5.23
C PHE A 160 -14.54 19.21 5.01
N GLY A 161 -15.01 18.25 4.22
CA GLY A 161 -14.26 17.05 3.88
C GLY A 161 -12.93 17.34 3.18
N VAL A 162 -12.89 18.30 2.24
CA VAL A 162 -11.62 18.71 1.62
C VAL A 162 -10.67 19.32 2.66
N ALA A 163 -11.17 20.23 3.51
CA ALA A 163 -10.35 20.85 4.55
C ALA A 163 -9.84 19.81 5.57
N TYR A 164 -10.68 18.86 5.96
CA TYR A 164 -10.32 17.77 6.86
C TYR A 164 -9.24 16.86 6.24
N THR A 165 -9.39 16.50 4.96
CA THR A 165 -8.36 15.73 4.24
C THR A 165 -7.02 16.45 4.24
N LEU A 166 -7.00 17.75 3.92
CA LEU A 166 -5.75 18.55 3.95
C LEU A 166 -5.15 18.67 5.35
N PHE A 167 -5.98 18.73 6.39
CA PHE A 167 -5.52 18.73 7.78
C PHE A 167 -4.87 17.39 8.16
N VAL A 168 -5.54 16.28 7.84
CA VAL A 168 -5.08 14.93 8.18
C VAL A 168 -3.81 14.55 7.42
N GLU A 169 -3.73 14.88 6.14
CA GLU A 169 -2.57 14.59 5.28
C GLU A 169 -1.43 15.62 5.44
N GLY A 170 -1.60 16.65 6.25
CA GLY A 170 -0.60 17.69 6.47
C GLY A 170 -0.32 17.86 7.97
N PRO A 171 -0.88 18.90 8.61
CA PRO A 171 -0.62 19.21 10.02
C PRO A 171 -0.72 18.02 10.98
N ALA A 172 -1.76 17.18 10.84
CA ALA A 172 -2.00 16.07 11.76
C ALA A 172 -0.94 14.96 11.65
N THR A 173 -0.22 14.86 10.53
CA THR A 173 0.87 13.88 10.39
C THR A 173 2.06 14.19 11.29
N LEU A 174 2.18 15.44 11.76
CA LEU A 174 3.27 15.93 12.60
C LEU A 174 2.95 15.91 14.11
N LEU A 175 1.70 15.58 14.47
CA LEU A 175 1.22 15.46 15.86
C LEU A 175 1.43 14.04 16.38
#